data_AF-A0A6P7GQI7-F1
#
_entry.id   AF-A0A6P7GQI7-F1
#
_cell.length_a   1.000
_cell.length_b   1.000
_cell.length_c   1.000
_cell.angle_alpha   90.00
_cell.angle_beta   90.00
_cell.angle_gamma   90.00
#
_symmetry.space_group_name_H-M   'P 1'
#
loop_
_entity.id
_entity.type
_entity.pdbx_description
1 polymer ?
#
loop_
_entity_poly.entity_id
_entity_poly.type
_entity_poly.pdbx_seq_one_letter_code
_entity_poly.pdbx_strand_id
1 'polypeptide(L)'
;MDGWETQRKRGFLKNKRPAPIQGKRNGTSNLKIAPSVSSYSWIFLSGLTDDSTAKDVQSYMQENGVQNSVIEKLRTKQKFISSFKIGVIQESVPTVLTPDFWPVGLYVSEFLNLKNLAPQ
;
A
#
# COMPACT_ATOMS: atom_id res chain seq x y z
N MET A 1 -14.80 -44.39 -44.78
CA MET A 1 -13.64 -43.67 -44.20
C MET A 1 -14.10 -42.24 -44.05
N ASP A 2 -14.25 -41.74 -42.82
CA ASP A 2 -14.16 -40.31 -42.49
C ASP A 2 -14.19 -40.22 -40.98
N GLY A 3 -13.00 -40.21 -40.39
CA GLY A 3 -12.78 -40.37 -38.97
C GLY A 3 -11.54 -39.61 -38.54
N TRP A 4 -11.53 -38.29 -38.74
CA TRP A 4 -10.45 -37.43 -38.26
C TRP A 4 -10.89 -35.97 -38.19
N GLU A 5 -11.83 -35.66 -37.30
CA GLU A 5 -11.99 -34.28 -36.85
C GLU A 5 -12.52 -34.21 -35.41
N THR A 6 -11.82 -34.83 -34.47
CA THR A 6 -12.12 -34.60 -33.05
C THR A 6 -10.86 -34.64 -32.22
N GLN A 7 -10.01 -33.62 -32.35
CA GLN A 7 -9.04 -33.30 -31.30
C GLN A 7 -8.38 -31.94 -31.55
N ARG A 8 -8.87 -30.92 -30.84
CA ARG A 8 -8.08 -29.85 -30.17
C ARG A 8 -8.99 -28.73 -29.65
N LYS A 9 -9.89 -29.07 -28.73
CA LYS A 9 -10.38 -28.12 -27.74
C LYS A 9 -10.02 -28.62 -26.34
N ARG A 10 -8.73 -28.76 -26.06
CA ARG A 10 -8.22 -28.68 -24.67
C ARG A 10 -8.28 -27.22 -24.25
N GLY A 11 -9.50 -26.68 -24.17
CA GLY A 11 -9.75 -25.45 -23.46
C GLY A 11 -9.39 -25.71 -22.00
N PHE A 12 -8.51 -24.87 -21.45
CA PHE A 12 -8.25 -24.77 -20.04
C PHE A 12 -9.55 -24.99 -19.27
N LEU A 13 -9.66 -26.11 -18.55
CA LEU A 13 -10.74 -26.31 -17.60
C LEU A 13 -10.62 -25.15 -16.61
N LYS A 14 -11.43 -24.10 -16.80
CA LYS A 14 -11.51 -22.98 -15.87
C LYS A 14 -11.81 -23.60 -14.52
N ASN A 15 -10.85 -23.54 -13.61
CA ASN A 15 -11.02 -23.98 -12.23
C ASN A 15 -12.30 -23.32 -11.72
N LYS A 16 -13.38 -24.10 -11.53
CA LYS A 16 -14.69 -23.61 -11.07
C LYS A 16 -14.66 -23.31 -9.57
N ARG A 17 -13.67 -22.56 -9.10
CA ARG A 17 -13.67 -22.13 -7.70
C ARG A 17 -14.81 -21.13 -7.54
N PRO A 18 -15.71 -21.32 -6.54
CA PRO A 18 -16.69 -20.31 -6.22
C PRO A 18 -15.97 -19.02 -5.80
N ALA A 19 -16.62 -17.88 -6.05
CA ALA A 19 -16.08 -16.59 -5.61
C ALA A 19 -15.91 -16.60 -4.08
N PRO A 20 -14.87 -15.92 -3.55
CA PRO A 20 -14.72 -15.74 -2.12
C PRO A 20 -15.95 -15.03 -1.53
N ILE A 21 -16.33 -15.44 -0.31
CA ILE A 21 -17.44 -14.84 0.44
C ILE A 21 -16.91 -13.89 1.52
N GLN A 22 -17.65 -12.83 1.83
CA GLN A 22 -17.31 -11.86 2.88
C GLN A 22 -18.14 -12.12 4.14
N GLY A 23 -17.50 -12.10 5.31
CA GLY A 23 -18.18 -12.24 6.60
C GLY A 23 -19.11 -11.06 6.90
N LYS A 24 -20.28 -11.34 7.48
CA LYS A 24 -21.32 -10.34 7.84
C LYS A 24 -21.69 -10.35 9.33
N ARG A 25 -20.96 -11.13 10.15
CA ARG A 25 -21.29 -11.32 11.57
C ARG A 25 -20.89 -10.09 12.38
N ASN A 26 -21.85 -9.50 13.08
CA ASN A 26 -21.60 -8.48 14.10
C ASN A 26 -21.32 -9.16 15.47
N GLY A 27 -20.36 -8.66 16.24
CA GLY A 27 -20.05 -9.15 17.58
C GLY A 27 -18.57 -9.07 17.94
N THR A 28 -18.24 -9.40 19.19
CA THR A 28 -16.85 -9.48 19.67
C THR A 28 -16.20 -10.78 19.21
N SER A 29 -15.04 -10.68 18.57
CA SER A 29 -14.23 -11.81 18.11
C SER A 29 -12.76 -11.47 18.36
N ASN A 30 -11.94 -12.48 18.62
CA ASN A 30 -10.48 -12.32 18.67
C ASN A 30 -9.85 -12.22 17.27
N LEU A 31 -10.64 -12.44 16.21
CA LEU A 31 -10.21 -12.24 14.83
C LEU A 31 -10.18 -10.74 14.53
N LYS A 32 -9.00 -10.22 14.23
CA LYS A 32 -8.79 -8.84 13.79
C LYS A 32 -8.80 -8.77 12.28
N ILE A 33 -9.53 -7.82 11.71
CA ILE A 33 -9.51 -7.54 10.28
C ILE A 33 -8.20 -6.82 9.98
N ALA A 34 -7.40 -7.35 9.06
CA ALA A 34 -6.26 -6.61 8.54
C ALA A 34 -6.79 -5.38 7.79
N PRO A 35 -6.21 -4.18 7.99
CA PRO A 35 -6.55 -3.03 7.18
C PRO A 35 -6.43 -3.41 5.70
N SER A 36 -7.52 -3.28 4.94
CA SER A 36 -7.44 -3.50 3.50
C SER A 36 -6.41 -2.53 2.92
N VAL A 37 -5.64 -2.95 1.93
CA VAL A 37 -4.67 -2.06 1.28
C VAL A 37 -5.36 -0.83 0.67
N SER A 38 -6.65 -0.95 0.36
CA SER A 38 -7.53 0.15 -0.08
C SER A 38 -7.84 1.19 1.00
N SER A 39 -7.54 0.92 2.27
CA SER A 39 -7.74 1.82 3.40
C SER A 39 -6.47 2.60 3.77
N TYR A 40 -5.35 2.34 3.08
CA TYR A 40 -4.15 3.14 3.23
C TYR A 40 -4.25 4.42 2.40
N SER A 41 -3.99 5.54 3.05
CA SER A 41 -3.59 6.76 2.38
C SER A 41 -2.09 6.71 2.13
N TRP A 42 -1.70 7.09 0.92
CA TRP A 42 -0.31 7.07 0.50
C TRP A 42 0.31 8.45 0.68
N ILE A 43 1.49 8.49 1.27
CA ILE A 43 2.25 9.69 1.60
C ILE A 43 3.61 9.57 0.92
N PHE A 44 4.06 10.66 0.33
CA PHE A 44 5.39 10.84 -0.21
C PHE A 44 6.27 11.52 0.85
N LEU A 45 7.42 10.92 1.14
CA LEU A 45 8.44 11.46 2.04
C LEU A 45 9.74 11.62 1.26
N SER A 46 10.43 12.75 1.40
CA SER A 46 11.71 13.03 0.75
C SER A 46 12.62 13.89 1.64
N GLY A 47 13.89 14.00 1.26
CA GLY A 47 14.91 14.75 2.01
C GLY A 47 15.74 13.88 2.96
N LEU A 48 15.59 12.56 2.89
CA LEU A 48 16.44 11.63 3.63
C LEU A 48 17.74 11.37 2.88
N THR A 49 18.77 10.98 3.62
CA THR A 49 20.06 10.54 3.07
C THR A 49 19.91 9.25 2.27
N ASP A 50 20.87 8.95 1.39
CA ASP A 50 20.80 7.79 0.50
C ASP A 50 20.94 6.44 1.22
N ASP A 51 21.64 6.43 2.35
CA ASP A 51 21.80 5.28 3.25
C ASP A 51 20.54 4.97 4.09
N SER A 52 19.61 5.92 4.22
CA SER A 52 18.35 5.71 4.96
C SER A 52 17.57 4.52 4.40
N THR A 53 17.04 3.66 5.27
CA THR A 53 16.33 2.44 4.91
C THR A 53 14.84 2.53 5.25
N ALA A 54 14.04 1.63 4.65
CA ALA A 54 12.61 1.53 4.99
C ALA A 54 12.40 1.17 6.47
N LYS A 55 13.35 0.47 7.08
CA LYS A 55 13.30 0.09 8.51
C LYS A 55 13.49 1.30 9.42
N ASP A 56 14.33 2.26 9.03
CA ASP A 56 14.57 3.47 9.82
C ASP A 56 13.30 4.33 9.86
N VAL A 57 12.67 4.53 8.70
CA VAL A 57 11.38 5.22 8.60
C VAL A 57 10.29 4.47 9.38
N GLN A 58 10.30 3.13 9.34
CA GLN A 58 9.32 2.32 10.08
C GLN A 58 9.49 2.46 11.59
N SER A 59 10.73 2.48 12.06
CA SER A 59 11.04 2.65 13.48
C SER A 59 10.60 4.04 13.95
N TYR A 60 10.91 5.09 13.17
CA TYR A 60 10.45 6.45 13.45
C TYR A 60 8.93 6.56 13.57
N MET A 61 8.19 5.97 12.63
CA MET A 61 6.73 5.97 12.67
C MET A 61 6.19 5.33 13.95
N GLN A 62 6.75 4.18 14.32
CA GLN A 62 6.32 3.44 15.52
C GLN A 62 6.62 4.19 16.81
N GLU A 63 7.81 4.81 16.91
CA GLU A 63 8.22 5.65 18.05
C GLU A 63 7.28 6.84 18.25
N ASN A 64 6.72 7.37 17.17
CA ASN A 64 5.78 8.51 17.19
C ASN A 64 4.29 8.06 17.16
N GLY A 65 4.01 6.80 17.50
CA GLY A 65 2.65 6.30 17.71
C GLY A 65 1.89 5.90 16.44
N VAL A 66 2.53 5.94 15.27
CA VAL A 66 1.95 5.49 14.00
C VAL A 66 2.26 4.02 13.78
N GLN A 67 1.23 3.19 13.95
CA GLN A 67 1.33 1.74 13.78
C GLN A 67 0.80 1.29 12.42
N ASN A 68 1.19 0.09 11.99
CA ASN A 68 0.73 -0.54 10.75
C ASN A 68 1.06 0.25 9.47
N SER A 69 2.17 0.98 9.44
CA SER A 69 2.62 1.66 8.22
C SER A 69 3.28 0.70 7.23
N VAL A 70 2.99 0.86 5.94
CA VAL A 70 3.68 0.20 4.83
C VAL A 70 4.71 1.16 4.25
N ILE A 71 5.99 0.79 4.19
CA ILE A 71 7.04 1.69 3.70
C ILE A 71 7.78 1.06 2.53
N GLU A 72 7.89 1.82 1.45
CA GLU A 72 8.59 1.45 0.24
C GLU A 72 9.61 2.54 -0.11
N LYS A 73 10.90 2.17 -0.24
CA LYS A 73 11.92 3.10 -0.72
C LYS A 73 11.75 3.31 -2.21
N LEU A 74 11.57 4.56 -2.62
CA LEU A 74 11.43 4.93 -4.02
C LEU A 74 12.81 5.02 -4.67
N ARG A 75 12.88 4.59 -5.93
CA ARG A 75 14.10 4.72 -6.73
C ARG A 75 14.22 6.16 -7.23
N THR A 76 15.08 6.94 -6.60
CA THR A 76 15.36 8.33 -6.99
C THR A 76 16.45 8.40 -8.07
N LYS A 77 16.43 9.46 -8.88
CA LYS A 77 17.51 9.77 -9.85
C LYS A 77 18.70 10.47 -9.19
N GLN A 78 18.46 11.17 -8.08
CA GLN A 78 19.49 11.87 -7.30
C GLN A 78 20.21 10.90 -6.37
N LYS A 79 21.54 10.93 -6.38
CA LYS A 79 22.37 9.98 -5.61
C LYS A 79 22.44 10.27 -4.11
N PHE A 80 22.14 11.49 -3.69
CA PHE A 80 22.34 11.93 -2.29
C PHE A 80 21.05 12.06 -1.49
N ILE A 81 19.89 11.90 -2.15
CA ILE A 81 18.58 12.03 -1.53
C ILE A 81 17.77 10.79 -1.85
N SER A 82 17.22 10.18 -0.80
CA SER A 82 16.23 9.14 -0.90
C SER A 82 14.83 9.66 -0.60
N SER A 83 13.86 9.01 -1.22
CA SER A 83 12.44 9.27 -1.02
C SER A 83 11.73 7.96 -0.73
N PHE A 84 10.62 8.04 -0.01
CA PHE A 84 9.83 6.90 0.39
C PHE A 84 8.37 7.13 0.06
N LYS A 85 7.69 6.03 -0.25
CA LYS A 85 6.24 5.95 -0.30
C LYS A 85 5.77 5.23 0.94
N ILE A 86 4.86 5.86 1.65
CA ILE A 86 4.40 5.43 2.96
C ILE A 86 2.89 5.25 2.90
N GLY A 87 2.40 4.05 3.16
CA GLY A 87 0.99 3.78 3.38
C GLY A 87 0.68 3.87 4.87
N VAL A 88 -0.23 4.75 5.25
CA VAL A 88 -0.75 4.88 6.63
C VAL A 88 -2.25 4.76 6.65
N ILE A 89 -2.80 4.21 7.74
CA ILE A 89 -4.25 4.14 7.89
C ILE A 89 -4.85 5.56 7.88
N GLN A 90 -6.08 5.70 7.38
CA GLN A 90 -6.72 7.00 7.22
C GLN A 90 -6.74 7.84 8.51
N GLU A 91 -6.88 7.19 9.67
CA GLU A 91 -6.87 7.82 11.00
C GLU A 91 -5.54 8.50 11.35
N SER A 92 -4.43 7.99 10.82
CA SER A 92 -3.09 8.53 11.08
C SER A 92 -2.69 9.66 10.13
N VAL A 93 -3.46 9.88 9.06
CA VAL A 93 -3.16 10.89 8.03
C VAL A 93 -3.05 12.31 8.62
N PRO A 94 -3.98 12.80 9.45
CA PRO A 94 -3.90 14.15 10.00
C PRO A 94 -2.62 14.37 10.81
N THR A 95 -2.19 13.35 11.55
CA THR A 95 -0.94 13.38 12.31
C THR A 95 0.27 13.42 11.39
N VAL A 96 0.34 12.49 10.42
CA VAL A 96 1.52 12.33 9.56
C VAL A 96 1.66 13.46 8.54
N LEU A 97 0.59 14.16 8.18
CA LEU A 97 0.66 15.35 7.31
C LEU A 97 0.86 16.66 8.07
N THR A 98 1.14 16.60 9.37
CA THR A 98 1.49 17.78 10.17
C THR A 98 3.00 18.01 10.16
N PRO A 99 3.49 19.24 9.96
CA PRO A 99 4.93 19.54 9.98
C PRO A 99 5.62 19.13 11.28
N ASP A 100 4.96 19.30 12.43
CA ASP A 100 5.48 18.99 13.76
C ASP A 100 5.77 17.49 13.96
N PHE A 101 5.17 16.62 13.14
CA PHE A 101 5.41 15.19 13.19
C PHE A 101 6.78 14.80 12.62
N TRP A 102 7.42 15.64 11.80
CA TRP A 102 8.63 15.26 11.07
C TRP A 102 9.86 16.04 11.55
N PRO A 103 11.07 15.44 11.46
CA PRO A 103 12.30 16.17 11.68
C PRO A 103 12.45 17.32 10.67
N VAL A 104 13.09 18.40 11.12
CA VAL A 104 13.35 19.58 10.29
C VAL A 104 14.13 19.19 9.04
N GLY A 105 13.68 19.67 7.88
CA GLY A 105 14.34 19.49 6.59
C GLY A 105 13.74 18.38 5.71
N LEU A 106 12.80 17.58 6.23
CA LEU A 106 12.07 16.61 5.41
C LEU A 106 10.92 17.27 4.65
N TYR A 107 10.62 16.73 3.47
CA TYR A 107 9.48 17.14 2.65
C TYR A 107 8.44 16.02 2.62
N VAL A 108 7.19 16.38 2.90
CA VAL A 108 6.08 15.43 3.02
C VAL A 108 4.87 15.94 2.26
N SER A 109 4.24 15.06 1.48
CA SER A 109 3.00 15.38 0.78
C SER A 109 2.12 14.15 0.62
N GLU A 110 0.84 14.33 0.36
CA GLU A 110 0.01 13.23 -0.10
C GLU A 110 0.51 12.69 -1.45
N PHE A 111 0.50 11.38 -1.60
CA PHE A 111 0.81 10.72 -2.85
C PHE A 111 -0.48 10.68 -3.68
N LEU A 112 -0.66 11.67 -4.55
CA LEU A 112 -1.82 11.74 -5.44
C LEU A 112 -1.83 10.52 -6.37
N ASN A 113 -2.80 9.63 -6.16
CA ASN A 113 -3.07 8.55 -7.10
C ASN A 113 -3.78 9.16 -8.31
N LEU A 114 -3.02 9.63 -9.30
CA LEU A 114 -3.51 10.32 -10.50
C LEU A 114 -4.57 9.52 -11.29
N LYS A 115 -4.76 8.23 -11.00
CA LYS A 115 -5.79 7.38 -11.60
C LYS A 115 -7.22 7.64 -11.07
N ASN A 116 -7.37 8.28 -9.91
CA ASN A 116 -8.68 8.63 -9.34
C ASN A 116 -9.15 10.05 -9.70
N LEU A 117 -8.37 10.80 -10.48
CA LEU A 117 -8.76 12.09 -11.06
C LEU A 117 -9.41 11.86 -12.43
N ALA A 118 -10.46 11.04 -12.47
CA ALA A 118 -11.43 11.15 -13.55
C ALA A 118 -12.50 12.15 -13.10
N PRO A 119 -12.78 13.23 -13.86
CA PRO A 119 -13.94 14.06 -13.57
C PRO A 119 -15.19 13.19 -13.67
N GLN A 120 -16.05 13.27 -12.66
CA GLN A 120 -17.41 12.74 -12.74
C GLN A 120 -18.27 13.62 -13.64
#